data_AF-A0A966Y6Q9-F1
#
_entry.id   AF-A0A966Y6Q9-F1
#
_cell.length_a   1.000
_cell.length_b   1.000
_cell.length_c   1.000
_cell.angle_alpha   90.00
_cell.angle_beta   90.00
_cell.angle_gamma   90.00
#
_symmetry.space_group_name_H-M   'P 1'
#
loop_
_entity.id
_entity.type
_entity.pdbx_description
1 polymer ?
#
loop_
_entity_poly.entity_id
_entity_poly.type
_entity_poly.pdbx_seq_one_letter_code
_entity_poly.pdbx_strand_id
1 'polypeptide(L)'
;MVVQADEMFARQLDTEFANELRTLVHDPEVGLAGKEPEETLMGIAEATPKLDELKERFLTQAIGPRQRSILGPMIDSRLERATGEIGRLAQEATTALDHQVVSERLAGFGRDAALSWDDPAYLRRLGRAAVGELRYQGERQGWDASRTDATVRQGLSDLYAGAVEQAIGQDPDRAAKLYEHAGDVIQPERQAAIEQKMDRTREERRVTEIVSRLSETPDDPARRPDLDDYQARAAELTPPDVSPEVRAQVSRMAAIEHAQADRAWQAARGRAAVAAVDWLEKNPATRLLAMPHELRDGLSPAQTVALDRAVANGGRRVTDGALHKVLDGLAVRDPAAFAALDLAQHRLSLDGGAYARLVGFQKAIVEGLVGDAVRPPADDPNVVRVSGGNPAGADGSTQVAQHQEPAEARRGVAPNVEPPPGSREHEAARRLVPSKEVEGPIAGLSHYIGGSGETVEFRFKNIDTSLVKPSEFPAIKAILDRGQPGRFEVQGRMPFPTKNYDAEHFVGNITLNINGTLVLDEDGKYSFDGDLGAEADKYRFYPSTHRGTFAELLTRLGTLIPGREYTVVVPGRKAITSDGKYRD
;
A
#
# COMPACT_ATOMS: atom_id res chain seq x y z
N MET A 1 -72.10 -7.85 -6.21
CA MET A 1 -70.99 -8.83 -6.04
C MET A 1 -69.81 -8.56 -6.98
N VAL A 2 -70.00 -8.41 -8.30
CA VAL A 2 -68.89 -8.20 -9.27
C VAL A 2 -67.97 -7.03 -8.88
N VAL A 3 -68.55 -5.90 -8.47
CA VAL A 3 -67.81 -4.71 -8.00
C VAL A 3 -66.85 -5.01 -6.84
N GLN A 4 -67.34 -5.74 -5.84
CA GLN A 4 -66.57 -6.05 -4.64
C GLN A 4 -65.47 -7.07 -4.92
N ALA A 5 -65.71 -8.00 -5.86
CA ALA A 5 -64.69 -8.96 -6.31
C ALA A 5 -63.54 -8.26 -7.04
N ASP A 6 -63.83 -7.30 -7.94
CA ASP A 6 -62.81 -6.52 -8.64
C ASP A 6 -61.93 -5.69 -7.68
N GLU A 7 -62.54 -5.10 -6.66
CA GLU A 7 -61.83 -4.32 -5.64
C GLU A 7 -60.93 -5.19 -4.76
N MET A 8 -61.39 -6.36 -4.34
CA MET A 8 -60.56 -7.30 -3.55
C MET A 8 -59.37 -7.80 -4.37
N PHE A 9 -59.58 -8.14 -5.64
CA PHE A 9 -58.52 -8.63 -6.52
C PHE A 9 -57.46 -7.54 -6.78
N ALA A 10 -57.88 -6.29 -7.04
CA ALA A 10 -56.95 -5.18 -7.22
C ALA A 10 -56.10 -4.93 -5.95
N ARG A 11 -56.67 -5.07 -4.75
CA ARG A 11 -55.92 -4.94 -3.47
C ARG A 11 -54.91 -6.06 -3.26
N GLN A 12 -55.26 -7.29 -3.69
CA GLN A 12 -54.33 -8.41 -3.63
C GLN A 12 -53.12 -8.15 -4.54
N LEU A 13 -53.37 -7.77 -5.80
CA LEU A 13 -52.31 -7.41 -6.75
C LEU A 13 -51.45 -6.24 -6.25
N ASP A 14 -52.04 -5.20 -5.64
CA ASP A 14 -51.28 -4.10 -5.04
C ASP A 14 -50.35 -4.57 -3.90
N THR A 15 -50.80 -5.53 -3.08
CA THR A 15 -49.99 -6.09 -1.99
C THR A 15 -48.81 -6.89 -2.52
N GLU A 16 -49.04 -7.73 -3.52
CA GLU A 16 -48.00 -8.52 -4.18
C GLU A 16 -46.98 -7.60 -4.88
N PHE A 17 -47.46 -6.61 -5.63
CA PHE A 17 -46.63 -5.58 -6.26
C PHE A 17 -45.76 -4.84 -5.22
N ALA A 18 -46.36 -4.44 -4.09
CA ALA A 18 -45.64 -3.74 -3.03
C ALA A 18 -44.54 -4.59 -2.39
N ASN A 19 -44.74 -5.90 -2.26
CA ASN A 19 -43.74 -6.81 -1.72
C ASN A 19 -42.55 -6.95 -2.68
N GLU A 20 -42.81 -7.15 -3.98
CA GLU A 20 -41.73 -7.26 -4.96
C GLU A 20 -40.96 -5.95 -5.13
N LEU A 21 -41.67 -4.82 -5.12
CA LEU A 21 -41.04 -3.50 -5.11
C LEU A 21 -40.13 -3.33 -3.88
N ARG A 22 -40.60 -3.75 -2.71
CA ARG A 22 -39.80 -3.73 -1.47
C ARG A 22 -38.58 -4.64 -1.58
N THR A 23 -38.71 -5.83 -2.16
CA THR A 23 -37.57 -6.74 -2.37
C THR A 23 -36.53 -6.10 -3.29
N LEU A 24 -36.97 -5.47 -4.39
CA LEU A 24 -36.05 -4.83 -5.34
C LEU A 24 -35.26 -3.66 -4.71
N VAL A 25 -35.90 -2.85 -3.85
CA VAL A 25 -35.29 -1.62 -3.32
C VAL A 25 -34.63 -1.84 -1.95
N HIS A 26 -35.28 -2.58 -1.04
CA HIS A 26 -34.95 -2.59 0.40
C HIS A 26 -34.56 -3.96 0.96
N ASP A 27 -34.54 -5.01 0.15
CA ASP A 27 -34.03 -6.29 0.62
C ASP A 27 -32.54 -6.15 1.01
N PRO A 28 -32.12 -6.61 2.20
CA PRO A 28 -30.74 -6.43 2.66
C PRO A 28 -29.72 -7.28 1.90
N GLU A 29 -30.13 -8.37 1.25
CA GLU A 29 -29.22 -9.26 0.52
C GLU A 29 -29.21 -8.95 -0.98
N VAL A 30 -30.39 -8.68 -1.57
CA VAL A 30 -30.52 -8.52 -3.03
C VAL A 30 -31.00 -7.13 -3.46
N GLY A 31 -31.53 -6.34 -2.54
CA GLY A 31 -32.09 -5.03 -2.81
C GLY A 31 -31.02 -3.95 -2.91
N LEU A 32 -31.36 -2.83 -3.55
CA LEU A 32 -30.42 -1.71 -3.75
C LEU A 32 -29.83 -1.17 -2.44
N ALA A 33 -30.64 -1.09 -1.38
CA ALA A 33 -30.22 -0.54 -0.10
C ALA A 33 -29.19 -1.41 0.65
N GLY A 34 -29.07 -2.70 0.32
CA GLY A 34 -28.13 -3.62 0.95
C GLY A 34 -26.77 -3.72 0.25
N LYS A 35 -26.61 -3.09 -0.92
CA LYS A 35 -25.42 -3.20 -1.75
C LYS A 35 -24.34 -2.19 -1.34
N GLU A 36 -23.09 -2.49 -1.69
CA GLU A 36 -21.99 -1.53 -1.59
C GLU A 36 -22.26 -0.29 -2.46
N PRO A 37 -21.66 0.89 -2.19
CA PRO A 37 -21.95 2.12 -2.92
C PRO A 37 -21.82 2.00 -4.45
N GLU A 38 -20.76 1.37 -4.93
CA GLU A 38 -20.55 1.15 -6.37
C GLU A 38 -21.63 0.23 -6.97
N GLU A 39 -21.93 -0.87 -6.28
CA GLU A 39 -22.94 -1.84 -6.68
C GLU A 39 -24.36 -1.28 -6.61
N THR A 40 -24.63 -0.37 -5.68
CA THR A 40 -25.89 0.37 -5.56
C THR A 40 -26.07 1.22 -6.80
N LEU A 41 -25.07 2.03 -7.18
CA LEU A 41 -25.15 2.88 -8.37
C LEU A 41 -25.35 2.04 -9.64
N MET A 42 -24.63 0.92 -9.79
CA MET A 42 -24.82 0.00 -10.92
C MET A 42 -26.20 -0.65 -10.88
N GLY A 43 -26.66 -1.06 -9.70
CA GLY A 43 -27.96 -1.69 -9.49
C GLY A 43 -29.13 -0.77 -9.83
N ILE A 44 -29.00 0.55 -9.65
CA ILE A 44 -30.04 1.52 -10.01
C ILE A 44 -30.32 1.51 -11.52
N ALA A 45 -29.27 1.35 -12.33
CA ALA A 45 -29.38 1.19 -13.78
C ALA A 45 -30.25 -0.01 -14.15
N GLU A 46 -30.06 -1.12 -13.43
CA GLU A 46 -30.80 -2.36 -13.64
C GLU A 46 -32.21 -2.35 -13.03
N ALA A 47 -32.40 -1.62 -11.93
CA ALA A 47 -33.67 -1.57 -11.22
C ALA A 47 -34.71 -0.76 -11.98
N THR A 48 -34.31 0.32 -12.66
CA THR A 48 -35.22 1.19 -13.41
C THR A 48 -36.07 0.43 -14.44
N PRO A 49 -35.51 -0.36 -15.38
CA PRO A 49 -36.33 -1.15 -16.32
C PRO A 49 -37.14 -2.23 -15.61
N LYS A 50 -36.62 -2.84 -14.52
CA LYS A 50 -37.37 -3.82 -13.72
C LYS A 50 -38.61 -3.22 -13.07
N LEU A 51 -38.60 -1.94 -12.70
CA LEU A 51 -39.78 -1.24 -12.16
C LEU A 51 -40.88 -1.10 -13.22
N ASP A 52 -40.51 -0.78 -14.46
CA ASP A 52 -41.46 -0.69 -15.57
C ASP A 52 -42.00 -2.07 -15.95
N GLU A 53 -41.15 -3.09 -16.01
CA GLU A 53 -41.57 -4.49 -16.21
C GLU A 53 -42.52 -4.96 -15.11
N LEU A 54 -42.23 -4.61 -13.85
CA LEU A 54 -43.08 -4.92 -12.70
C LEU A 54 -44.46 -4.27 -12.87
N LYS A 55 -44.51 -2.99 -13.23
CA LYS A 55 -45.75 -2.27 -13.53
C LYS A 55 -46.57 -2.95 -14.62
N GLU A 56 -45.96 -3.21 -15.77
CA GLU A 56 -46.63 -3.80 -16.92
C GLU A 56 -47.17 -5.19 -16.61
N ARG A 57 -46.39 -6.00 -15.89
CA ARG A 57 -46.78 -7.35 -15.47
C ARG A 57 -48.02 -7.34 -14.59
N PHE A 58 -48.06 -6.49 -13.56
CA PHE A 58 -49.20 -6.41 -12.65
C PHE A 58 -50.44 -5.77 -13.29
N LEU A 59 -50.28 -4.78 -14.17
CA LEU A 59 -51.40 -4.21 -14.94
C LEU A 59 -52.00 -5.21 -15.94
N THR A 60 -51.19 -6.11 -16.49
CA THR A 60 -51.66 -7.18 -17.39
C THR A 60 -52.46 -8.24 -16.63
N GLN A 61 -52.11 -8.54 -15.38
CA GLN A 61 -52.86 -9.48 -14.52
C GLN A 61 -54.25 -8.95 -14.12
N ALA A 62 -54.46 -7.63 -14.13
CA ALA A 62 -55.78 -7.04 -13.97
C ALA A 62 -56.63 -7.27 -15.24
N ILE A 63 -57.52 -8.27 -15.20
CA ILE A 63 -58.31 -8.77 -16.34
C ILE A 63 -59.34 -7.73 -16.80
N GLY A 64 -59.92 -6.97 -15.87
CA GLY A 64 -61.00 -6.02 -16.15
C GLY A 64 -60.58 -4.55 -16.24
N PRO A 65 -61.23 -3.71 -17.07
CA PRO A 65 -61.00 -2.26 -17.12
C PRO A 65 -61.15 -1.57 -15.76
N ARG A 66 -62.12 -2.02 -14.94
CA ARG A 66 -62.34 -1.50 -13.58
C ARG A 66 -61.16 -1.81 -12.66
N GLN A 67 -60.67 -3.04 -12.67
CA GLN A 67 -59.50 -3.45 -11.87
C GLN A 67 -58.27 -2.61 -12.23
N ARG A 68 -58.00 -2.40 -13.54
CA ARG A 68 -56.92 -1.53 -14.01
C ARG A 68 -57.09 -0.08 -13.58
N SER A 69 -58.31 0.45 -13.62
CA SER A 69 -58.59 1.83 -13.17
C SER A 69 -58.38 2.05 -11.66
N ILE A 70 -58.49 0.99 -10.86
CA ILE A 70 -58.23 1.02 -9.41
C ILE A 70 -56.74 0.80 -9.13
N LEU A 71 -56.12 -0.19 -9.77
CA LEU A 71 -54.74 -0.62 -9.52
C LEU A 71 -53.71 0.37 -10.09
N GLY A 72 -53.94 0.93 -11.29
CA GLY A 72 -53.00 1.81 -11.97
C GLY A 72 -52.52 2.99 -11.11
N PRO A 73 -53.42 3.83 -10.56
CA PRO A 73 -53.03 4.94 -9.69
C PRO A 73 -52.27 4.51 -8.42
N MET A 74 -52.55 3.33 -7.86
CA MET A 74 -51.84 2.82 -6.69
C MET A 74 -50.41 2.40 -7.03
N ILE A 75 -50.23 1.69 -8.15
CA ILE A 75 -48.91 1.32 -8.67
C ILE A 75 -48.11 2.57 -8.99
N ASP A 76 -48.68 3.55 -9.68
CA ASP A 76 -48.00 4.80 -10.04
C ASP A 76 -47.51 5.56 -8.80
N SER A 77 -48.36 5.68 -7.77
CA SER A 77 -47.97 6.32 -6.50
C SER A 77 -46.86 5.57 -5.74
N ARG A 78 -46.82 4.23 -5.85
CA ARG A 78 -45.75 3.42 -5.24
C ARG A 78 -44.45 3.55 -6.01
N LEU A 79 -44.50 3.56 -7.34
CA LEU A 79 -43.34 3.76 -8.21
C LEU A 79 -42.75 5.15 -8.04
N GLU A 80 -43.57 6.19 -7.91
CA GLU A 80 -43.09 7.54 -7.62
C GLU A 80 -42.31 7.58 -6.30
N ARG A 81 -42.83 6.96 -5.24
CA ARG A 81 -42.12 6.85 -3.95
C ARG A 81 -40.84 6.04 -4.06
N ALA A 82 -40.88 4.88 -4.72
CA ALA A 82 -39.69 4.06 -4.92
C ALA A 82 -38.62 4.77 -5.75
N THR A 83 -39.01 5.55 -6.76
CA THR A 83 -38.09 6.38 -7.55
C THR A 83 -37.44 7.46 -6.68
N GLY A 84 -38.22 8.11 -5.80
CA GLY A 84 -37.68 9.04 -4.80
C GLY A 84 -36.68 8.38 -3.84
N GLU A 85 -36.98 7.16 -3.36
CA GLU A 85 -36.08 6.38 -2.51
C GLU A 85 -34.80 5.96 -3.24
N ILE A 86 -34.91 5.52 -4.50
CA ILE A 86 -33.78 5.22 -5.38
C ILE A 86 -32.91 6.46 -5.57
N GLY A 87 -33.51 7.64 -5.76
CA GLY A 87 -32.77 8.90 -5.84
C GLY A 87 -31.99 9.21 -4.57
N ARG A 88 -32.56 8.95 -3.38
CA ARG A 88 -31.85 9.07 -2.09
C ARG A 88 -30.70 8.07 -1.99
N LEU A 89 -30.92 6.80 -2.33
CA LEU A 89 -29.89 5.76 -2.33
C LEU A 89 -28.74 6.12 -3.29
N ALA A 90 -29.04 6.67 -4.47
CA ALA A 90 -28.02 7.15 -5.40
C ALA A 90 -27.15 8.26 -4.78
N GLN A 91 -27.77 9.20 -4.07
CA GLN A 91 -27.07 10.29 -3.40
C GLN A 91 -26.19 9.79 -2.25
N GLU A 92 -26.70 8.85 -1.45
CA GLU A 92 -25.96 8.22 -0.34
C GLU A 92 -24.76 7.43 -0.88
N ALA A 93 -24.97 6.57 -1.88
CA ALA A 93 -23.91 5.81 -2.53
C ALA A 93 -22.84 6.71 -3.18
N THR A 94 -23.28 7.76 -3.87
CA THR A 94 -22.40 8.81 -4.41
C THR A 94 -21.50 9.43 -3.34
N THR A 95 -22.09 9.80 -2.20
CA THR A 95 -21.37 10.45 -1.10
C THR A 95 -20.38 9.50 -0.44
N ALA A 96 -20.80 8.25 -0.22
CA ALA A 96 -19.94 7.21 0.35
C ALA A 96 -18.73 6.94 -0.56
N LEU A 97 -18.94 6.89 -1.87
CA LEU A 97 -17.89 6.65 -2.84
C LEU A 97 -16.93 7.83 -2.97
N ASP A 98 -17.41 9.08 -2.94
CA ASP A 98 -16.56 10.27 -2.86
C ASP A 98 -15.64 10.22 -1.62
N HIS A 99 -16.18 9.87 -0.46
CA HIS A 99 -15.39 9.69 0.75
C HIS A 99 -14.33 8.61 0.62
N GLN A 100 -14.66 7.48 -0.01
CA GLN A 100 -13.72 6.40 -0.26
C GLN A 100 -12.57 6.87 -1.16
N VAL A 101 -12.88 7.57 -2.25
CA VAL A 101 -11.87 8.09 -3.19
C VAL A 101 -10.92 9.07 -2.49
N VAL A 102 -11.46 10.00 -1.69
CA VAL A 102 -10.63 10.93 -0.90
C VAL A 102 -9.73 10.17 0.07
N SER A 103 -10.28 9.19 0.79
CA SER A 103 -9.52 8.34 1.72
C SER A 103 -8.38 7.58 1.01
N GLU A 104 -8.65 7.00 -0.16
CA GLU A 104 -7.66 6.28 -0.97
C GLU A 104 -6.53 7.21 -1.45
N ARG A 105 -6.86 8.45 -1.84
CA ARG A 105 -5.85 9.46 -2.20
C ARG A 105 -4.98 9.86 -1.03
N LEU A 106 -5.58 10.13 0.12
CA LEU A 106 -4.83 10.47 1.34
C LEU A 106 -3.89 9.33 1.74
N ALA A 107 -4.36 8.07 1.66
CA ALA A 107 -3.51 6.90 1.86
C ALA A 107 -2.40 6.79 0.81
N GLY A 108 -2.69 7.15 -0.45
CA GLY A 108 -1.71 7.29 -1.53
C GLY A 108 -0.62 8.31 -1.19
N PHE A 109 -1.00 9.51 -0.78
CA PHE A 109 -0.05 10.56 -0.37
C PHE A 109 0.81 10.12 0.82
N GLY A 110 0.22 9.41 1.79
CA GLY A 110 0.97 8.83 2.90
C GLY A 110 2.04 7.82 2.44
N ARG A 111 1.70 6.93 1.49
CA ARG A 111 2.66 5.98 0.91
C ARG A 111 3.75 6.70 0.11
N ASP A 112 3.38 7.67 -0.71
CA ASP A 112 4.35 8.43 -1.53
C ASP A 112 5.29 9.25 -0.65
N ALA A 113 4.78 9.82 0.44
CA ALA A 113 5.57 10.51 1.45
C ALA A 113 6.54 9.56 2.16
N ALA A 114 6.09 8.35 2.51
CA ALA A 114 6.94 7.31 3.06
C ALA A 114 7.99 6.80 2.06
N LEU A 115 7.74 6.83 0.75
CA LEU A 115 8.74 6.43 -0.26
C LEU A 115 9.72 7.55 -0.60
N SER A 116 9.32 8.81 -0.42
CA SER A 116 10.07 10.00 -0.85
C SER A 116 10.40 10.91 0.34
N TRP A 117 10.65 10.30 1.50
CA TRP A 117 10.89 11.01 2.76
C TRP A 117 12.14 11.91 2.71
N ASP A 118 13.05 11.65 1.77
CA ASP A 118 14.30 12.37 1.56
C ASP A 118 14.17 13.61 0.66
N ASP A 119 12.98 13.88 0.09
CA ASP A 119 12.68 15.09 -0.69
C ASP A 119 11.67 16.00 0.04
N PRO A 120 12.15 16.99 0.84
CA PRO A 120 11.27 17.93 1.53
C PRO A 120 10.38 18.77 0.60
N ALA A 121 10.81 19.03 -0.64
CA ALA A 121 10.02 19.81 -1.59
C ALA A 121 8.83 19.00 -2.11
N TYR A 122 9.03 17.70 -2.35
CA TYR A 122 7.96 16.78 -2.69
C TYR A 122 7.02 16.53 -1.51
N LEU A 123 7.52 16.34 -0.29
CA LEU A 123 6.69 16.24 0.91
C LEU A 123 5.79 17.46 1.12
N ARG A 124 6.31 18.68 0.93
CA ARG A 124 5.48 19.90 0.97
C ARG A 124 4.39 19.93 -0.09
N ARG A 125 4.64 19.33 -1.26
CA ARG A 125 3.65 19.23 -2.34
C ARG A 125 2.54 18.25 -1.97
N LEU A 126 2.91 17.08 -1.44
CA LEU A 126 1.96 16.09 -0.93
C LEU A 126 1.14 16.64 0.24
N GLY A 127 1.77 17.36 1.17
CA GLY A 127 1.08 18.04 2.26
C GLY A 127 0.03 19.03 1.77
N ARG A 128 0.38 19.90 0.79
CA ARG A 128 -0.60 20.82 0.18
C ARG A 128 -1.75 20.08 -0.51
N ALA A 129 -1.47 18.99 -1.22
CA ALA A 129 -2.50 18.17 -1.84
C ALA A 129 -3.43 17.54 -0.80
N ALA A 130 -2.88 16.99 0.29
CA ALA A 130 -3.66 16.43 1.40
C ALA A 130 -4.56 17.49 2.07
N VAL A 131 -4.06 18.72 2.29
CA VAL A 131 -4.89 19.83 2.79
C VAL A 131 -6.04 20.14 1.83
N GLY A 132 -5.78 20.14 0.52
CA GLY A 132 -6.80 20.35 -0.50
C GLY A 132 -7.93 19.33 -0.43
N GLU A 133 -7.59 18.05 -0.41
CA GLU A 133 -8.55 16.93 -0.31
C GLU A 133 -9.36 16.98 1.00
N LEU A 134 -8.72 17.26 2.14
CA LEU A 134 -9.39 17.32 3.44
C LEU A 134 -10.31 18.54 3.59
N ARG A 135 -9.95 19.68 2.99
CA ARG A 135 -10.83 20.85 2.95
C ARG A 135 -12.02 20.63 2.03
N TYR A 136 -11.78 20.05 0.85
CA TYR A 136 -12.84 19.62 -0.06
C TYR A 136 -13.83 18.69 0.66
N GLN A 137 -13.33 17.69 1.40
CA GLN A 137 -14.18 16.82 2.19
C GLN A 137 -14.96 17.57 3.28
N GLY A 138 -14.33 18.54 3.95
CA GLY A 138 -15.00 19.38 4.95
C GLY A 138 -16.13 20.22 4.37
N GLU A 139 -15.92 20.84 3.21
CA GLU A 139 -16.94 21.58 2.48
C GLU A 139 -18.12 20.67 2.10
N ARG A 140 -17.82 19.48 1.54
CA ARG A 140 -18.85 18.52 1.12
C ARG A 140 -19.66 17.94 2.27
N GLN A 141 -19.02 17.67 3.40
CA GLN A 141 -19.70 17.14 4.59
C GLN A 141 -20.35 18.23 5.45
N GLY A 142 -20.25 19.51 5.06
CA GLY A 142 -20.77 20.62 5.85
C GLY A 142 -20.09 20.74 7.22
N TRP A 143 -18.81 20.39 7.31
CA TRP A 143 -18.03 20.59 8.53
C TRP A 143 -17.86 22.08 8.80
N ASP A 144 -17.95 22.46 10.07
CA ASP A 144 -17.51 23.80 10.45
C ASP A 144 -15.99 23.96 10.28
N ALA A 145 -15.53 25.22 10.31
CA ALA A 145 -14.12 25.53 10.13
C ALA A 145 -13.23 24.86 11.19
N SER A 146 -13.70 24.76 12.44
CA SER A 146 -12.92 24.16 13.53
C SER A 146 -12.69 22.66 13.30
N ARG A 147 -13.73 21.95 12.88
CA ARG A 147 -13.66 20.53 12.54
C ARG A 147 -12.76 20.31 11.32
N THR A 148 -12.93 21.11 10.27
CA THR A 148 -12.09 21.03 9.06
C THR A 148 -10.62 21.26 9.41
N ASP A 149 -10.30 22.28 10.19
CA ASP A 149 -8.92 22.57 10.60
C ASP A 149 -8.34 21.49 11.52
N ALA A 150 -9.15 20.83 12.36
CA ALA A 150 -8.71 19.71 13.16
C ALA A 150 -8.38 18.48 12.29
N THR A 151 -9.24 18.15 11.33
CA THR A 151 -9.00 17.03 10.38
C THR A 151 -7.78 17.31 9.49
N VAL A 152 -7.61 18.55 9.00
CA VAL A 152 -6.43 18.95 8.21
C VAL A 152 -5.14 18.77 9.03
N ARG A 153 -5.14 19.21 10.29
CA ARG A 153 -3.99 19.01 11.19
C ARG A 153 -3.69 17.53 11.44
N GLN A 154 -4.72 16.71 11.65
CA GLN A 154 -4.56 15.26 11.79
C GLN A 154 -3.95 14.65 10.52
N GLY A 155 -4.51 14.91 9.35
CA GLY A 155 -4.03 14.30 8.10
C GLY A 155 -2.61 14.75 7.72
N LEU A 156 -2.24 16.00 7.99
CA LEU A 156 -0.86 16.46 7.83
C LEU A 156 0.09 15.77 8.81
N SER A 157 -0.29 15.68 10.09
CA SER A 157 0.46 14.91 11.08
C SER A 157 0.62 13.46 10.64
N ASP A 158 -0.42 12.84 10.11
CA ASP A 158 -0.40 11.45 9.64
C ASP A 158 0.61 11.24 8.49
N LEU A 159 0.61 12.17 7.53
CA LEU A 159 1.52 12.17 6.39
C LEU A 159 2.98 12.35 6.81
N TYR A 160 3.29 13.40 7.59
CA TYR A 160 4.67 13.73 7.96
C TYR A 160 5.27 12.72 8.93
N ALA A 161 4.52 12.31 9.96
CA ALA A 161 5.05 11.33 10.89
C ALA A 161 5.17 9.93 10.26
N GLY A 162 4.35 9.57 9.28
CA GLY A 162 4.57 8.35 8.49
C GLY A 162 5.89 8.39 7.70
N ALA A 163 6.22 9.53 7.10
CA ALA A 163 7.50 9.74 6.42
C ALA A 163 8.69 9.65 7.39
N VAL A 164 8.59 10.28 8.57
CA VAL A 164 9.62 10.19 9.61
C VAL A 164 9.80 8.75 10.10
N GLU A 165 8.71 8.05 10.40
CA GLU A 165 8.74 6.67 10.88
C GLU A 165 9.43 5.71 9.90
N GLN A 166 9.24 5.94 8.60
CA GLN A 166 9.91 5.20 7.54
C GLN A 166 11.39 5.58 7.43
N ALA A 167 11.70 6.88 7.53
CA ALA A 167 13.08 7.37 7.53
C ALA A 167 13.91 6.78 8.69
N ILE A 168 13.32 6.60 9.89
CA ILE A 168 14.00 6.02 11.06
C ILE A 168 14.58 4.64 10.75
N GLY A 169 13.84 3.81 10.00
CA GLY A 169 14.29 2.45 9.65
C GLY A 169 15.40 2.41 8.60
N GLN A 170 15.64 3.51 7.88
CA GLN A 170 16.59 3.56 6.77
C GLN A 170 17.82 4.43 7.08
N ASP A 171 17.60 5.64 7.59
CA ASP A 171 18.63 6.62 7.92
C ASP A 171 18.19 7.45 9.14
N PRO A 172 18.55 7.02 10.37
CA PRO A 172 18.15 7.70 11.61
C PRO A 172 18.62 9.16 11.69
N ASP A 173 19.74 9.49 11.04
CA ASP A 173 20.35 10.82 11.09
C ASP A 173 19.56 11.79 10.19
N ARG A 174 19.15 11.35 8.99
CA ARG A 174 18.23 12.12 8.16
C ARG A 174 16.82 12.16 8.72
N ALA A 175 16.35 11.08 9.34
CA ALA A 175 15.06 11.05 10.01
C ALA A 175 14.96 12.15 11.08
N ALA A 176 16.04 12.38 11.84
CA ALA A 176 16.09 13.46 12.83
C ALA A 176 15.92 14.85 12.22
N LYS A 177 16.57 15.12 11.07
CA LYS A 177 16.42 16.40 10.35
C LYS A 177 15.01 16.57 9.79
N LEU A 178 14.41 15.49 9.28
CA LEU A 178 13.03 15.52 8.79
C LEU A 178 12.04 15.76 9.95
N TYR A 179 12.27 15.11 11.08
CA TYR A 179 11.48 15.28 12.29
C TYR A 179 11.56 16.73 12.80
N GLU A 180 12.75 17.31 12.87
CA GLU A 180 12.94 18.74 13.24
C GLU A 180 12.18 19.67 12.28
N HIS A 181 12.22 19.39 10.97
CA HIS A 181 11.50 20.18 9.98
C HIS A 181 9.97 20.07 10.10
N ALA A 182 9.44 18.91 10.46
CA ALA A 182 8.01 18.61 10.50
C ALA A 182 7.39 18.68 11.91
N GLY A 183 8.20 18.97 12.93
CA GLY A 183 7.79 18.88 14.33
C GLY A 183 6.57 19.74 14.64
N ASP A 184 6.48 20.94 14.10
CA ASP A 184 5.35 21.86 14.29
C ASP A 184 4.02 21.34 13.69
N VAL A 185 4.09 20.43 12.72
CA VAL A 185 2.93 19.82 12.05
C VAL A 185 2.51 18.49 12.69
N ILE A 186 3.46 17.74 13.24
CA ILE A 186 3.19 16.43 13.87
C ILE A 186 2.52 16.65 15.23
N GLN A 187 1.45 15.91 15.50
CA GLN A 187 0.75 16.01 16.78
C GLN A 187 1.61 15.56 17.97
N PRO A 188 1.46 16.19 19.15
CA PRO A 188 2.29 15.89 20.33
C PRO A 188 2.30 14.41 20.75
N GLU A 189 1.15 13.74 20.67
CA GLU A 189 1.04 12.32 21.01
C GLU A 189 1.89 11.46 20.06
N ARG A 190 1.93 11.83 18.78
CA ARG A 190 2.70 11.13 17.74
C ARG A 190 4.18 11.50 17.79
N GLN A 191 4.51 12.73 18.19
CA GLN A 191 5.88 13.17 18.46
C GLN A 191 6.55 12.29 19.51
N ALA A 192 5.91 12.07 20.66
CA ALA A 192 6.47 11.26 21.73
C ALA A 192 6.76 9.81 21.29
N ALA A 193 5.87 9.21 20.48
CA ALA A 193 6.06 7.88 19.92
C ALA A 193 7.26 7.83 18.93
N ILE A 194 7.41 8.86 18.10
CA ILE A 194 8.53 9.00 17.16
C ILE A 194 9.85 9.17 17.90
N GLU A 195 9.91 10.06 18.89
CA GLU A 195 11.11 10.29 19.70
C GLU A 195 11.57 8.99 20.39
N GLN A 196 10.64 8.27 21.01
CA GLN A 196 10.94 6.97 21.62
C GLN A 196 11.47 5.96 20.58
N LYS A 197 10.91 5.96 19.37
CA LYS A 197 11.38 5.08 18.27
C LYS A 197 12.79 5.47 17.82
N MET A 198 13.06 6.77 17.66
CA MET A 198 14.37 7.29 17.28
C MET A 198 15.43 6.94 18.32
N ASP A 199 15.14 7.12 19.60
CA ASP A 199 16.07 6.82 20.69
C ASP A 199 16.39 5.33 20.73
N ARG A 200 15.38 4.46 20.67
CA ARG A 200 15.60 3.01 20.56
C ARG A 200 16.46 2.62 19.36
N THR A 201 16.22 3.20 18.18
CA THR A 201 17.03 2.89 16.98
C THR A 201 18.47 3.39 17.12
N ARG A 202 18.69 4.55 17.77
CA ARG A 202 20.04 5.04 18.10
C ARG A 202 20.75 4.11 19.08
N GLU A 203 20.05 3.64 20.10
CA GLU A 203 20.56 2.68 21.07
C GLU A 203 20.96 1.35 20.41
N GLU A 204 20.11 0.78 19.56
CA GLU A 204 20.39 -0.43 18.79
C GLU A 204 21.61 -0.28 17.86
N ARG A 205 21.75 0.88 17.20
CA ARG A 205 22.91 1.18 16.36
C ARG A 205 24.19 1.28 17.19
N ARG A 206 24.14 1.92 18.37
CA ARG A 206 25.29 2.00 19.30
C ARG A 206 25.71 0.61 19.78
N VAL A 207 24.75 -0.24 20.16
CA VAL A 207 25.04 -1.65 20.53
C VAL A 207 25.76 -2.36 19.38
N THR A 208 25.23 -2.24 18.15
CA THR A 208 25.80 -2.88 16.97
C THR A 208 27.23 -2.40 16.68
N GLU A 209 27.49 -1.09 16.79
CA GLU A 209 28.82 -0.51 16.60
C GLU A 209 29.82 -1.01 17.66
N ILE A 210 29.42 -1.03 18.94
CA ILE A 210 30.26 -1.52 20.04
C ILE A 210 30.59 -3.01 19.86
N VAL A 211 29.59 -3.82 19.50
CA VAL A 211 29.77 -5.26 19.26
C VAL A 211 30.66 -5.51 18.03
N SER A 212 30.49 -4.75 16.94
CA SER A 212 31.38 -4.84 15.77
C SER A 212 32.84 -4.58 16.14
N ARG A 213 33.10 -3.53 16.93
CA ARG A 213 34.47 -3.22 17.42
C ARG A 213 35.02 -4.29 18.35
N LEU A 214 34.17 -4.94 19.12
CA LEU A 214 34.59 -6.06 19.98
C LEU A 214 35.10 -7.23 19.12
N SER A 215 34.40 -7.58 18.04
CA SER A 215 34.80 -8.65 17.11
C SER A 215 36.00 -8.29 16.24
N GLU A 216 36.30 -7.00 16.04
CA GLU A 216 37.50 -6.53 15.32
C GLU A 216 38.79 -6.71 16.11
N THR A 217 38.72 -6.89 17.43
CA THR A 217 39.91 -7.13 18.27
C THR A 217 40.29 -8.61 18.21
N PRO A 218 41.38 -9.00 17.52
CA PRO A 218 41.72 -10.40 17.36
C PRO A 218 42.09 -11.02 18.71
N ASP A 219 41.57 -12.22 18.98
CA ASP A 219 42.01 -13.00 20.13
C ASP A 219 43.39 -13.60 19.89
N ASP A 220 44.15 -13.72 20.98
CA ASP A 220 45.40 -14.46 20.97
C ASP A 220 45.11 -15.96 20.75
N PRO A 221 45.54 -16.57 19.63
CA PRO A 221 45.27 -17.98 19.37
C PRO A 221 45.92 -18.90 20.42
N ALA A 222 46.95 -18.45 21.13
CA ALA A 222 47.62 -19.20 22.18
C ALA A 222 46.81 -19.30 23.48
N ARG A 223 45.91 -18.34 23.75
CA ARG A 223 45.13 -18.25 24.98
C ARG A 223 43.65 -18.56 24.70
N ARG A 224 43.02 -19.33 25.58
CA ARG A 224 41.56 -19.54 25.50
C ARG A 224 40.85 -18.20 25.73
N PRO A 225 39.87 -17.81 24.90
CA PRO A 225 39.07 -16.61 25.13
C PRO A 225 38.43 -16.62 26.52
N ASP A 226 38.65 -15.54 27.27
CA ASP A 226 38.15 -15.37 28.63
C ASP A 226 36.94 -14.44 28.68
N LEU A 227 35.93 -14.80 29.46
CA LEU A 227 34.67 -14.03 29.50
C LEU A 227 34.88 -12.68 30.18
N ASP A 228 35.69 -12.64 31.25
CA ASP A 228 35.95 -11.39 31.98
C ASP A 228 36.75 -10.42 31.09
N ASP A 229 37.70 -10.92 30.30
CA ASP A 229 38.39 -10.11 29.28
C ASP A 229 37.40 -9.53 28.25
N TYR A 230 36.41 -10.30 27.78
CA TYR A 230 35.38 -9.81 26.86
C TYR A 230 34.45 -8.78 27.50
N GLN A 231 34.06 -8.99 28.76
CA GLN A 231 33.24 -8.04 29.51
C GLN A 231 34.00 -6.74 29.77
N ALA A 232 35.29 -6.82 30.08
CA ALA A 232 36.15 -5.65 30.26
C ALA A 232 36.32 -4.85 28.97
N ARG A 233 36.61 -5.52 27.83
CA ARG A 233 36.67 -4.87 26.50
C ARG A 233 35.34 -4.21 26.14
N ALA A 234 34.22 -4.91 26.37
CA ALA A 234 32.90 -4.37 26.11
C ALA A 234 32.60 -3.15 26.98
N ALA A 235 33.00 -3.16 28.26
CA ALA A 235 32.86 -2.02 29.17
C ALA A 235 33.74 -0.83 28.75
N GLU A 236 34.96 -1.07 28.28
CA GLU A 236 35.87 -0.03 27.76
C GLU A 236 35.34 0.63 26.48
N LEU A 237 34.78 -0.17 25.57
CA LEU A 237 34.17 0.31 24.33
C LEU A 237 32.83 1.02 24.54
N THR A 238 32.19 0.84 25.70
CA THR A 238 30.89 1.40 26.01
C THR A 238 31.03 2.79 26.64
N PRO A 239 30.58 3.86 25.98
CA PRO A 239 30.69 5.22 26.53
C PRO A 239 29.96 5.37 27.88
N PRO A 240 30.45 6.18 28.82
CA PRO A 240 29.85 6.30 30.15
C PRO A 240 28.44 6.93 30.15
N ASP A 241 28.08 7.65 29.08
CA ASP A 241 26.80 8.35 28.91
C ASP A 241 25.67 7.45 28.36
N VAL A 242 25.93 6.20 27.99
CA VAL A 242 24.87 5.31 27.48
C VAL A 242 23.92 4.83 28.57
N SER A 243 22.68 4.56 28.17
CA SER A 243 21.63 4.04 29.05
C SER A 243 22.03 2.70 29.69
N PRO A 244 21.51 2.39 30.91
CA PRO A 244 21.69 1.09 31.54
C PRO A 244 21.23 -0.08 30.65
N GLU A 245 20.18 0.13 29.86
CA GLU A 245 19.62 -0.84 28.93
C GLU A 245 20.61 -1.19 27.82
N VAL A 246 21.23 -0.18 27.19
CA VAL A 246 22.29 -0.36 26.20
C VAL A 246 23.48 -1.10 26.81
N ARG A 247 23.92 -0.72 28.01
CA ARG A 247 25.00 -1.42 28.73
C ARG A 247 24.68 -2.90 28.94
N ALA A 248 23.49 -3.19 29.44
CA ALA A 248 23.05 -4.57 29.66
C ALA A 248 22.98 -5.36 28.34
N GLN A 249 22.55 -4.72 27.24
CA GLN A 249 22.50 -5.35 25.92
C GLN A 249 23.90 -5.61 25.35
N VAL A 250 24.82 -4.65 25.47
CA VAL A 250 26.23 -4.82 25.10
C VAL A 250 26.85 -5.97 25.88
N SER A 251 26.64 -6.05 27.20
CA SER A 251 27.16 -7.16 28.01
C SER A 251 26.61 -8.53 27.57
N ARG A 252 25.32 -8.61 27.22
CA ARG A 252 24.72 -9.85 26.67
C ARG A 252 25.35 -10.23 25.33
N MET A 253 25.53 -9.27 24.43
CA MET A 253 26.14 -9.51 23.12
C MET A 253 27.63 -9.89 23.25
N ALA A 254 28.36 -9.28 24.18
CA ALA A 254 29.74 -9.65 24.48
C ALA A 254 29.87 -11.10 24.95
N ALA A 255 28.91 -11.60 25.75
CA ALA A 255 28.87 -13.01 26.14
C ALA A 255 28.59 -13.94 24.96
N ILE A 256 27.78 -13.51 23.99
CA ILE A 256 27.52 -14.27 22.76
C ILE A 256 28.79 -14.32 21.89
N GLU A 257 29.46 -13.18 21.68
CA GLU A 257 30.73 -13.10 20.94
C GLU A 257 31.82 -13.94 21.61
N HIS A 258 31.95 -13.87 22.94
CA HIS A 258 32.84 -14.75 23.70
C HIS A 258 32.55 -16.23 23.44
N ALA A 259 31.28 -16.64 23.49
CA ALA A 259 30.91 -18.03 23.23
C ALA A 259 31.22 -18.46 21.79
N GLN A 260 31.13 -17.55 20.82
CA GLN A 260 31.54 -17.82 19.43
C GLN A 260 33.06 -17.97 19.32
N ALA A 261 33.82 -17.06 19.91
CA ALA A 261 35.28 -17.09 19.94
C ALA A 261 35.80 -18.35 20.66
N ASP A 262 35.23 -18.71 21.80
CA ASP A 262 35.59 -19.92 22.55
C ASP A 262 35.37 -21.16 21.68
N ARG A 263 34.22 -21.27 21.00
CA ARG A 263 33.93 -22.37 20.05
C ARG A 263 34.92 -22.40 18.88
N ALA A 264 35.25 -21.24 18.30
CA ALA A 264 36.20 -21.16 17.18
C ALA A 264 37.61 -21.58 17.61
N TRP A 265 38.06 -21.12 18.78
CA TRP A 265 39.32 -21.50 19.41
C TRP A 265 39.37 -23.01 19.66
N GLN A 266 38.34 -23.53 20.29
CA GLN A 266 38.12 -24.96 20.55
C GLN A 266 38.21 -25.81 19.28
N ALA A 267 37.49 -25.41 18.22
CA ALA A 267 37.52 -26.11 16.94
C ALA A 267 38.91 -26.06 16.28
N ALA A 268 39.65 -24.95 16.40
CA ALA A 268 41.02 -24.85 15.92
C ALA A 268 41.95 -25.85 16.63
N ARG A 269 41.83 -25.98 17.95
CA ARG A 269 42.57 -26.98 18.75
C ARG A 269 42.16 -28.41 18.39
N GLY A 270 40.88 -28.66 18.13
CA GLY A 270 40.39 -29.95 17.64
C GLY A 270 41.03 -30.33 16.29
N ARG A 271 41.06 -29.41 15.32
CA ARG A 271 41.73 -29.62 14.03
C ARG A 271 43.22 -29.89 14.18
N ALA A 272 43.91 -29.14 15.03
CA ALA A 272 45.33 -29.35 15.31
C ALA A 272 45.59 -30.74 15.92
N ALA A 273 44.75 -31.18 16.85
CA ALA A 273 44.87 -32.51 17.45
C ALA A 273 44.65 -33.64 16.44
N VAL A 274 43.66 -33.52 15.55
CA VAL A 274 43.45 -34.48 14.45
C VAL A 274 44.66 -34.51 13.52
N ALA A 275 45.15 -33.35 13.08
CA ALA A 275 46.30 -33.28 12.19
C ALA A 275 47.60 -33.79 12.83
N ALA A 276 47.81 -33.56 14.14
CA ALA A 276 48.93 -34.11 14.89
C ALA A 276 48.88 -35.65 14.95
N VAL A 277 47.68 -36.22 15.13
CA VAL A 277 47.47 -37.67 15.08
C VAL A 277 47.77 -38.24 13.70
N ASP A 278 47.21 -37.64 12.65
CA ASP A 278 47.45 -38.07 11.27
C ASP A 278 48.95 -37.99 10.92
N TRP A 279 49.64 -36.97 11.43
CA TRP A 279 51.08 -36.83 11.27
C TRP A 279 51.84 -37.96 11.98
N LEU A 280 51.49 -38.30 13.22
CA LEU A 280 52.11 -39.40 13.96
C LEU A 280 51.91 -40.75 13.25
N GLU A 281 50.70 -41.00 12.74
CA GLU A 281 50.37 -42.25 12.03
C GLU A 281 51.21 -42.39 10.74
N LYS A 282 51.50 -41.28 10.06
CA LYS A 282 52.37 -41.25 8.87
C LYS A 282 53.86 -41.28 9.20
N ASN A 283 54.25 -40.92 10.43
CA ASN A 283 55.65 -40.71 10.84
C ASN A 283 55.99 -41.45 12.15
N PRO A 284 55.76 -42.77 12.27
CA PRO A 284 55.81 -43.47 13.56
C PRO A 284 57.20 -43.55 14.20
N ALA A 285 58.28 -43.35 13.43
CA ALA A 285 59.66 -43.40 13.90
C ALA A 285 60.31 -42.01 14.07
N THR A 286 59.57 -40.94 13.80
CA THR A 286 60.13 -39.58 13.75
C THR A 286 60.04 -38.90 15.12
N ARG A 287 61.07 -38.13 15.50
CA ARG A 287 61.07 -37.35 16.75
C ARG A 287 59.99 -36.27 16.71
N LEU A 288 59.33 -36.00 17.83
CA LEU A 288 58.27 -34.99 17.95
C LEU A 288 58.70 -33.58 17.50
N LEU A 289 59.99 -33.24 17.67
CA LEU A 289 60.55 -31.97 17.21
C LEU A 289 60.51 -31.78 15.69
N ALA A 290 60.34 -32.86 14.91
CA ALA A 290 60.16 -32.78 13.47
C ALA A 290 58.70 -32.51 13.06
N MET A 291 57.75 -32.53 14.02
CA MET A 291 56.37 -32.11 13.76
C MET A 291 56.37 -30.61 13.43
N PRO A 292 55.65 -30.18 12.37
CA PRO A 292 55.47 -28.77 12.04
C PRO A 292 55.07 -27.95 13.28
N HIS A 293 55.70 -26.79 13.46
CA HIS A 293 55.46 -25.95 14.63
C HIS A 293 54.00 -25.50 14.72
N GLU A 294 53.35 -25.25 13.58
CA GLU A 294 51.95 -24.87 13.47
C GLU A 294 51.02 -25.93 14.09
N LEU A 295 51.36 -27.22 13.94
CA LEU A 295 50.61 -28.30 14.56
C LEU A 295 50.85 -28.37 16.06
N ARG A 296 52.09 -28.15 16.52
CA ARG A 296 52.47 -28.18 17.93
C ARG A 296 51.88 -27.01 18.70
N ASP A 297 52.04 -25.79 18.18
CA ASP A 297 51.53 -24.55 18.76
C ASP A 297 50.00 -24.53 18.75
N GLY A 298 49.39 -25.25 17.81
CA GLY A 298 47.96 -25.53 17.72
C GLY A 298 47.41 -26.47 18.79
N LEU A 299 48.23 -27.10 19.64
CA LEU A 299 47.74 -27.98 20.72
C LEU A 299 47.60 -27.25 22.06
N SER A 300 46.53 -27.55 22.79
CA SER A 300 46.41 -27.16 24.19
C SER A 300 47.45 -27.86 25.06
N PRO A 301 47.79 -27.33 26.25
CA PRO A 301 48.74 -28.00 27.16
C PRO A 301 48.38 -29.45 27.47
N ALA A 302 47.09 -29.75 27.67
CA ALA A 302 46.61 -31.11 27.90
C ALA A 302 46.80 -32.02 26.68
N GLN A 303 46.56 -31.50 25.48
CA GLN A 303 46.80 -32.21 24.21
C GLN A 303 48.29 -32.46 23.98
N THR A 304 49.17 -31.51 24.30
CA THR A 304 50.62 -31.69 24.25
C THR A 304 51.08 -32.82 25.15
N VAL A 305 50.59 -32.88 26.39
CA VAL A 305 50.88 -34.00 27.32
C VAL A 305 50.33 -35.34 26.80
N ALA A 306 49.16 -35.34 26.17
CA ALA A 306 48.61 -36.55 25.55
C ALA A 306 49.43 -37.00 24.33
N LEU A 307 49.93 -36.04 23.54
CA LEU A 307 50.80 -36.30 22.40
C LEU A 307 52.15 -36.88 22.84
N ASP A 308 52.78 -36.31 23.87
CA ASP A 308 54.02 -36.83 24.45
C ASP A 308 53.86 -38.27 24.94
N ARG A 309 52.75 -38.58 25.62
CA ARG A 309 52.41 -39.95 26.03
C ARG A 309 52.24 -40.89 24.83
N ALA A 310 51.59 -40.45 23.76
CA ALA A 310 51.44 -41.25 22.55
C ALA A 310 52.80 -41.55 21.89
N VAL A 311 53.68 -40.56 21.82
CA VAL A 311 55.06 -40.73 21.30
C VAL A 311 55.85 -41.71 22.17
N ALA A 312 55.80 -41.56 23.49
CA ALA A 312 56.46 -42.48 24.42
C ALA A 312 55.98 -43.94 24.27
N ASN A 313 54.74 -44.13 23.84
CA ASN A 313 54.12 -45.44 23.56
C ASN A 313 54.30 -45.90 22.10
N GLY A 314 55.34 -45.42 21.40
CA GLY A 314 55.65 -45.82 20.03
C GLY A 314 54.59 -45.36 19.02
N GLY A 315 54.03 -44.17 19.23
CA GLY A 315 52.95 -43.59 18.41
C GLY A 315 51.57 -44.15 18.72
N ARG A 316 51.44 -45.13 19.62
CA ARG A 316 50.14 -45.68 20.03
C ARG A 316 49.49 -44.78 21.07
N ARG A 317 48.26 -44.34 20.77
CA ARG A 317 47.43 -43.61 21.72
C ARG A 317 46.76 -44.57 22.68
N VAL A 318 46.70 -44.17 23.94
CA VAL A 318 46.03 -44.90 25.01
C VAL A 318 44.88 -44.04 25.49
N THR A 319 43.68 -44.63 25.56
CA THR A 319 42.50 -43.94 26.06
C THR A 319 42.69 -43.50 27.50
N ASP A 320 42.48 -42.22 27.76
CA ASP A 320 42.35 -41.66 29.09
C ASP A 320 41.01 -42.14 29.68
N GLY A 321 41.09 -43.15 30.55
CA GLY A 321 39.90 -43.80 31.11
C GLY A 321 39.03 -42.87 31.96
N ALA A 322 39.60 -41.83 32.57
CA ALA A 322 38.83 -40.85 33.33
C ALA A 322 38.03 -39.94 32.39
N LEU A 323 38.68 -39.40 31.36
CA LEU A 323 38.01 -38.60 30.34
C LEU A 323 36.93 -39.40 29.61
N HIS A 324 37.23 -40.63 29.20
CA HIS A 324 36.26 -41.49 28.52
C HIS A 324 35.00 -41.73 29.36
N LYS A 325 35.15 -41.99 30.68
CA LYS A 325 34.00 -42.15 31.59
C LYS A 325 33.17 -40.87 31.73
N VAL A 326 33.82 -39.70 31.74
CA VAL A 326 33.13 -38.41 31.80
C VAL A 326 32.33 -38.17 30.51
N LEU A 327 32.93 -38.40 29.34
CA LEU A 327 32.27 -38.25 28.05
C LEU A 327 31.10 -39.23 27.86
N ASP A 328 31.29 -40.49 28.24
CA ASP A 328 30.26 -41.53 28.21
C ASP A 328 29.11 -41.19 29.19
N GLY A 329 29.44 -40.71 30.40
CA GLY A 329 28.46 -40.24 31.36
C GLY A 329 27.68 -39.01 30.89
N LEU A 330 28.34 -38.07 30.20
CA LEU A 330 27.71 -36.88 29.63
C LEU A 330 26.73 -37.26 28.52
N ALA A 331 27.12 -38.17 27.61
CA ALA A 331 26.24 -38.68 26.56
C ALA A 331 24.92 -39.27 27.07
N VAL A 332 24.95 -39.87 28.26
CA VAL A 332 23.77 -40.46 28.90
C VAL A 332 22.96 -39.44 29.69
N ARG A 333 23.62 -38.59 30.50
CA ARG A 333 22.94 -37.70 31.44
C ARG A 333 22.47 -36.39 30.82
N ASP A 334 23.22 -35.88 29.85
CA ASP A 334 22.91 -34.66 29.12
C ASP A 334 23.29 -34.82 27.64
N PRO A 335 22.47 -35.57 26.87
CA PRO A 335 22.74 -35.84 25.47
C PRO A 335 22.81 -34.55 24.63
N ALA A 336 22.11 -33.49 25.03
CA ALA A 336 22.15 -32.20 24.33
C ALA A 336 23.52 -31.52 24.51
N ALA A 337 24.05 -31.46 25.74
CA ALA A 337 25.39 -30.94 25.99
C ALA A 337 26.47 -31.80 25.33
N PHE A 338 26.33 -33.13 25.34
CA PHE A 338 27.25 -34.03 24.63
C PHE A 338 27.19 -33.85 23.10
N ALA A 339 26.00 -33.66 22.53
CA ALA A 339 25.83 -33.39 21.10
C ALA A 339 26.52 -32.09 20.66
N ALA A 340 26.56 -31.08 21.53
CA ALA A 340 27.24 -29.81 21.28
C ALA A 340 28.76 -29.85 21.48
N LEU A 341 29.32 -30.92 22.03
CA LEU A 341 30.75 -31.03 22.34
C LEU A 341 31.60 -31.33 21.09
N ASP A 342 32.69 -30.60 20.87
CA ASP A 342 33.64 -30.95 19.81
C ASP A 342 34.60 -32.07 20.27
N LEU A 343 34.24 -33.32 19.95
CA LEU A 343 35.04 -34.50 20.31
C LEU A 343 36.45 -34.49 19.72
N ALA A 344 36.70 -33.75 18.62
CA ALA A 344 38.01 -33.69 17.99
C ALA A 344 39.09 -33.14 18.94
N GLN A 345 38.72 -32.30 19.90
CA GLN A 345 39.64 -31.82 20.94
C GLN A 345 40.21 -32.94 21.81
N HIS A 346 39.45 -34.02 21.98
CA HIS A 346 39.83 -35.17 22.79
C HIS A 346 40.53 -36.25 21.97
N ARG A 347 40.79 -36.01 20.67
CA ARG A 347 41.34 -37.01 19.75
C ARG A 347 42.69 -37.59 20.19
N LEU A 348 43.54 -36.79 20.83
CA LEU A 348 44.84 -37.24 21.35
C LEU A 348 44.72 -38.04 22.67
N SER A 349 43.63 -37.84 23.41
CA SER A 349 43.37 -38.50 24.69
C SER A 349 42.53 -39.78 24.55
N LEU A 350 42.08 -40.11 23.35
CA LEU A 350 41.26 -41.27 23.04
C LEU A 350 41.97 -42.13 22.00
N ASP A 351 41.98 -43.45 22.20
CA ASP A 351 42.41 -44.36 21.14
C ASP A 351 41.40 -44.37 19.97
N GLY A 352 41.77 -45.03 18.87
CA GLY A 352 40.94 -45.09 17.66
C GLY A 352 39.54 -45.66 17.90
N GLY A 353 39.43 -46.71 18.73
CA GLY A 353 38.15 -47.38 19.01
C GLY A 353 37.25 -46.55 19.92
N ALA A 354 37.80 -46.01 21.00
CA ALA A 354 37.07 -45.16 21.93
C ALA A 354 36.55 -43.88 21.25
N TYR A 355 37.39 -43.24 20.43
CA TYR A 355 36.98 -42.06 19.67
C TYR A 355 35.86 -42.38 18.68
N ALA A 356 36.01 -43.44 17.88
CA ALA A 356 35.00 -43.85 16.90
C ALA A 356 33.65 -44.18 17.55
N ARG A 357 33.66 -44.85 18.71
CA ARG A 357 32.45 -45.13 19.50
C ARG A 357 31.74 -43.84 19.91
N LEU A 358 32.46 -42.89 20.49
CA LEU A 358 31.87 -41.61 20.96
C LEU A 358 31.33 -40.76 19.80
N VAL A 359 32.05 -40.69 18.67
CA VAL A 359 31.56 -40.02 17.45
C VAL A 359 30.29 -40.70 16.92
N GLY A 360 30.25 -42.03 16.93
CA GLY A 360 29.07 -42.79 16.55
C GLY A 360 27.86 -42.46 17.42
N PHE A 361 28.05 -42.34 18.74
CA PHE A 361 26.97 -41.92 19.64
C PHE A 361 26.54 -40.48 19.44
N GLN A 362 27.48 -39.56 19.28
CA GLN A 362 27.16 -38.15 19.04
C GLN A 362 26.31 -38.00 17.77
N LYS A 363 26.70 -38.70 16.70
CA LYS A 363 25.93 -38.75 15.45
C LYS A 363 24.51 -39.29 15.68
N ALA A 364 24.37 -40.40 16.39
CA ALA A 364 23.06 -40.99 16.70
C ALA A 364 22.17 -40.02 17.51
N ILE A 365 22.73 -39.24 18.43
CA ILE A 365 21.97 -38.23 19.20
C ILE A 365 21.51 -37.09 18.30
N VAL A 366 22.39 -36.53 17.47
CA VAL A 366 22.07 -35.43 16.54
C VAL A 366 21.02 -35.85 15.50
N GLU A 367 21.06 -37.10 15.05
CA GLU A 367 20.10 -37.66 14.10
C GLU A 367 18.77 -38.09 14.78
N GLY A 368 18.64 -37.91 16.10
CA GLY A 368 17.44 -38.29 16.86
C GLY A 368 17.25 -39.81 17.00
N LEU A 369 18.24 -40.62 16.64
CA LEU A 369 18.16 -42.10 16.65
C LEU A 369 18.22 -42.70 18.05
N VAL A 370 18.55 -41.90 19.08
CA VAL A 370 18.67 -42.36 20.48
C VAL A 370 17.34 -42.23 21.24
N GLY A 371 16.32 -41.60 20.66
CA GLY A 371 15.03 -41.28 21.30
C GLY A 371 14.22 -42.48 21.81
N ASP A 372 14.39 -43.66 21.22
CA ASP A 372 13.58 -44.86 21.57
C ASP A 372 14.36 -45.97 22.30
N ALA A 373 15.69 -45.92 22.34
CA ALA A 373 16.51 -47.03 22.86
C ALA A 373 16.96 -46.87 24.33
N VAL A 374 16.73 -45.70 24.95
CA VAL A 374 17.24 -45.37 26.30
C VAL A 374 16.13 -44.92 27.26
N ARG A 375 14.85 -45.14 26.93
CA ARG A 375 13.79 -45.07 27.95
C ARG A 375 13.82 -46.35 28.80
N PRO A 376 13.94 -46.27 30.14
CA PRO A 376 13.67 -47.42 30.98
C PRO A 376 12.22 -47.87 30.74
N PRO A 377 11.92 -49.17 30.69
CA PRO A 377 10.59 -49.66 30.39
C PRO A 377 9.63 -49.17 31.48
N ALA A 378 8.70 -48.30 31.09
CA ALA A 378 7.51 -48.03 31.87
C ALA A 378 6.46 -49.07 31.44
N ASP A 379 5.97 -49.83 32.40
CA ASP A 379 4.81 -50.69 32.27
C ASP A 379 3.58 -49.84 31.88
N ASP A 380 3.05 -49.99 30.67
CA ASP A 380 1.60 -49.90 30.41
C ASP A 380 1.21 -50.45 29.01
N PRO A 381 0.33 -51.46 28.91
CA PRO A 381 -0.21 -51.94 27.64
C PRO A 381 -1.56 -51.29 27.34
N ASN A 382 -1.62 -50.41 26.33
CA ASN A 382 -2.73 -50.27 25.36
C ASN A 382 -2.73 -48.88 24.70
N VAL A 383 -2.26 -48.78 23.44
CA VAL A 383 -2.90 -47.90 22.45
C VAL A 383 -2.73 -48.53 21.05
N VAL A 384 -3.87 -48.85 20.43
CA VAL A 384 -4.01 -49.33 19.05
C VAL A 384 -3.75 -48.17 18.08
N ARG A 385 -2.80 -48.34 17.15
CA ARG A 385 -2.65 -47.50 15.95
C ARG A 385 -3.38 -48.18 14.78
N VAL A 386 -4.30 -47.45 14.14
CA VAL A 386 -4.97 -47.86 12.91
C VAL A 386 -4.21 -47.28 11.71
N SER A 387 -3.84 -48.17 10.78
CA SER A 387 -3.28 -47.87 9.47
C SER A 387 -4.37 -47.57 8.43
N GLY A 388 -4.07 -46.64 7.53
CA GLY A 388 -4.64 -46.49 6.20
C GLY A 388 -3.85 -45.38 5.51
N GLY A 389 -3.18 -45.54 4.38
CA GLY A 389 -3.46 -46.38 3.22
C GLY A 389 -3.74 -45.42 2.06
N ASN A 390 -2.74 -45.15 1.22
CA ASN A 390 -2.87 -44.28 0.05
C ASN A 390 -2.11 -44.91 -1.12
N PRO A 391 -2.74 -45.15 -2.29
CA PRO A 391 -2.02 -45.42 -3.53
C PRO A 391 -2.07 -44.23 -4.49
N ALA A 392 -1.01 -44.16 -5.29
CA ALA A 392 -0.74 -43.18 -6.33
C ALA A 392 -1.42 -43.52 -7.66
N GLY A 393 -1.53 -42.49 -8.51
CA GLY A 393 -1.37 -42.61 -9.97
C GLY A 393 -2.56 -42.11 -10.80
N ALA A 394 -2.33 -41.06 -11.59
CA ALA A 394 -2.70 -41.01 -13.01
C ALA A 394 -2.22 -39.70 -13.67
N ASP A 395 -1.45 -39.88 -14.75
CA ASP A 395 -1.09 -38.89 -15.77
C ASP A 395 -2.30 -38.40 -16.59
N GLY A 396 -2.18 -37.22 -17.21
CA GLY A 396 -2.98 -36.87 -18.38
C GLY A 396 -3.19 -35.38 -18.63
N SER A 397 -2.18 -34.66 -19.13
CA SER A 397 -2.35 -33.30 -19.67
C SER A 397 -2.44 -33.34 -21.20
N THR A 398 -3.67 -33.23 -21.71
CA THR A 398 -3.97 -33.00 -23.14
C THR A 398 -4.41 -31.55 -23.33
N GLN A 399 -3.63 -30.79 -24.10
CA GLN A 399 -3.98 -29.45 -24.57
C GLN A 399 -5.10 -29.54 -25.61
N VAL A 400 -6.18 -28.78 -25.42
CA VAL A 400 -7.21 -28.55 -26.44
C VAL A 400 -7.26 -27.06 -26.76
N ALA A 401 -7.04 -26.75 -28.03
CA ALA A 401 -7.12 -25.43 -28.63
C ALA A 401 -8.57 -24.91 -28.59
N GLN A 402 -8.74 -23.66 -28.13
CA GLN A 402 -10.02 -22.97 -28.24
C GLN A 402 -10.14 -22.28 -29.60
N HIS A 403 -11.24 -22.63 -30.24
CA HIS A 403 -11.77 -22.13 -31.49
C HIS A 403 -12.10 -20.63 -31.38
N GLN A 404 -11.58 -19.82 -32.31
CA GLN A 404 -12.14 -18.50 -32.62
C GLN A 404 -13.39 -18.68 -33.47
N GLU A 405 -14.48 -18.02 -33.06
CA GLU A 405 -15.61 -17.68 -33.92
C GLU A 405 -15.82 -16.15 -33.96
N PRO A 406 -16.43 -15.62 -35.04
CA PRO A 406 -16.10 -14.32 -35.59
C PRO A 406 -16.98 -13.17 -35.06
N ALA A 407 -16.42 -11.97 -35.22
CA ALA A 407 -16.98 -10.69 -34.80
C ALA A 407 -18.34 -10.39 -35.45
N GLU A 408 -19.39 -10.33 -34.63
CA GLU A 408 -20.63 -9.63 -34.96
C GLU A 408 -20.49 -8.11 -34.78
N ALA A 409 -21.21 -7.41 -35.64
CA ALA A 409 -21.08 -5.99 -35.94
C ALA A 409 -21.27 -5.07 -34.71
N ARG A 410 -20.20 -4.38 -34.33
CA ARG A 410 -20.28 -3.20 -33.46
C ARG A 410 -21.06 -2.10 -34.19
N ARG A 411 -22.20 -1.68 -33.60
CA ARG A 411 -22.89 -0.42 -33.96
C ARG A 411 -21.88 0.72 -33.88
N GLY A 412 -21.77 1.49 -34.95
CA GLY A 412 -20.77 2.53 -35.12
C GLY A 412 -20.83 3.60 -34.03
N VAL A 413 -19.65 3.93 -33.50
CA VAL A 413 -19.40 5.16 -32.74
C VAL A 413 -19.65 6.33 -33.70
N ALA A 414 -20.67 7.14 -33.42
CA ALA A 414 -20.89 8.39 -34.14
C ALA A 414 -19.76 9.38 -33.79
N PRO A 415 -19.21 10.12 -34.77
CA PRO A 415 -18.09 11.03 -34.53
C PRO A 415 -18.48 12.22 -33.65
N ASN A 416 -17.51 12.62 -32.83
CA ASN A 416 -17.47 13.77 -31.95
C ASN A 416 -17.72 15.08 -32.72
N VAL A 417 -18.91 15.67 -32.62
CA VAL A 417 -19.16 17.01 -33.16
C VAL A 417 -19.94 17.83 -32.13
N GLU A 418 -19.19 18.70 -31.45
CA GLU A 418 -19.70 19.87 -30.72
C GLU A 418 -20.59 20.73 -31.63
N PRO A 419 -21.63 21.41 -31.12
CA PRO A 419 -22.27 22.48 -31.87
C PRO A 419 -21.21 23.54 -32.21
N PRO A 420 -21.04 23.94 -33.47
CA PRO A 420 -20.04 24.93 -33.84
C PRO A 420 -20.25 26.23 -33.05
N PRO A 421 -19.17 26.88 -32.57
CA PRO A 421 -19.28 28.19 -31.96
C PRO A 421 -19.99 29.19 -32.88
N GLY A 422 -21.04 29.85 -32.36
CA GLY A 422 -21.90 30.76 -33.13
C GLY A 422 -23.12 30.09 -33.79
N SER A 423 -23.32 28.79 -33.61
CA SER A 423 -24.57 28.12 -33.98
C SER A 423 -25.73 28.57 -33.07
N ARG A 424 -26.97 28.49 -33.56
CA ARG A 424 -28.17 28.80 -32.75
C ARG A 424 -28.26 27.99 -31.46
N GLU A 425 -27.81 26.74 -31.49
CA GLU A 425 -27.77 25.84 -30.33
C GLU A 425 -26.71 26.30 -29.31
N HIS A 426 -25.53 26.75 -29.79
CA HIS A 426 -24.47 27.33 -28.97
C HIS A 426 -24.87 28.69 -28.36
N GLU A 427 -25.58 29.55 -29.10
CA GLU A 427 -26.07 30.84 -28.59
C GLU A 427 -27.24 30.69 -27.61
N ALA A 428 -28.10 29.69 -27.78
CA ALA A 428 -29.19 29.39 -26.87
C ALA A 428 -28.68 28.94 -25.49
N ALA A 429 -27.62 28.12 -25.44
CA ALA A 429 -27.00 27.66 -24.20
C ALA A 429 -26.47 28.82 -23.34
N ARG A 430 -25.94 29.89 -23.95
CA ARG A 430 -25.43 31.08 -23.24
C ARG A 430 -26.51 31.95 -22.59
N ARG A 431 -27.79 31.78 -22.97
CA ARG A 431 -28.92 32.54 -22.41
C ARG A 431 -29.62 31.82 -21.27
N LEU A 432 -29.17 30.62 -20.91
CA LEU A 432 -29.76 29.80 -19.85
C LEU A 432 -29.35 30.35 -18.47
N VAL A 433 -30.33 30.51 -17.58
CA VAL A 433 -30.10 30.85 -16.17
C VAL A 433 -29.82 29.53 -15.42
N PRO A 434 -28.64 29.36 -14.79
CA PRO A 434 -28.36 28.14 -14.03
C PRO A 434 -29.31 28.02 -12.83
N SER A 435 -29.80 26.81 -12.56
CA SER A 435 -30.70 26.55 -11.43
C SER A 435 -29.95 26.18 -10.15
N LYS A 436 -28.71 25.69 -10.25
CA LYS A 436 -27.83 25.36 -9.11
C LYS A 436 -26.36 25.22 -9.50
N GLU A 437 -25.47 25.33 -8.50
CA GLU A 437 -24.05 25.02 -8.61
C GLU A 437 -23.77 23.52 -8.47
N VAL A 438 -22.82 23.02 -9.27
CA VAL A 438 -22.30 21.65 -9.22
C VAL A 438 -20.79 21.73 -9.09
N GLU A 439 -20.22 21.01 -8.12
CA GLU A 439 -18.82 21.18 -7.72
C GLU A 439 -17.90 20.00 -8.12
N GLY A 440 -18.38 19.04 -8.92
CA GLY A 440 -17.55 17.92 -9.35
C GLY A 440 -18.31 16.77 -10.03
N PRO A 441 -17.59 15.73 -10.47
CA PRO A 441 -18.11 14.69 -11.37
C PRO A 441 -19.30 13.93 -10.80
N ILE A 442 -19.28 13.58 -9.51
CA ILE A 442 -20.37 12.78 -8.94
C ILE A 442 -21.61 13.61 -8.52
N ALA A 443 -21.44 14.90 -8.21
CA ALA A 443 -22.58 15.83 -8.16
C ALA A 443 -23.20 16.01 -9.57
N GLY A 444 -22.36 16.01 -10.59
CA GLY A 444 -22.78 15.99 -11.98
C GLY A 444 -23.58 14.75 -12.37
N LEU A 445 -23.11 13.57 -11.95
CA LEU A 445 -23.81 12.30 -12.15
C LEU A 445 -25.15 12.27 -11.40
N SER A 446 -25.19 12.70 -10.15
CA SER A 446 -26.43 12.80 -9.38
C SER A 446 -27.48 13.67 -10.09
N HIS A 447 -27.06 14.78 -10.70
CA HIS A 447 -27.95 15.61 -11.49
C HIS A 447 -28.37 14.97 -12.83
N TYR A 448 -27.50 14.20 -13.46
CA TYR A 448 -27.83 13.44 -14.68
C TYR A 448 -28.92 12.39 -14.41
N ILE A 449 -28.82 11.68 -13.27
CA ILE A 449 -29.72 10.59 -12.90
C ILE A 449 -31.04 11.12 -12.32
N GLY A 450 -30.97 12.01 -11.33
CA GLY A 450 -32.13 12.48 -10.57
C GLY A 450 -32.63 13.88 -10.93
N GLY A 451 -31.97 14.57 -11.86
CA GLY A 451 -32.31 15.93 -12.25
C GLY A 451 -33.38 16.02 -13.34
N SER A 452 -33.96 17.21 -13.46
CA SER A 452 -34.94 17.55 -14.49
C SER A 452 -34.33 17.81 -15.88
N GLY A 453 -32.99 17.87 -16.00
CA GLY A 453 -32.25 18.31 -17.19
C GLY A 453 -31.93 19.82 -17.19
N GLU A 454 -32.10 20.49 -16.06
CA GLU A 454 -31.85 21.92 -15.90
C GLU A 454 -30.37 22.31 -16.05
N THR A 455 -30.13 23.57 -16.45
CA THR A 455 -28.77 24.09 -16.56
C THR A 455 -28.14 24.25 -15.18
N VAL A 456 -26.89 23.82 -15.03
CA VAL A 456 -26.12 23.97 -13.79
C VAL A 456 -24.88 24.83 -14.02
N GLU A 457 -24.31 25.36 -12.94
CA GLU A 457 -23.06 26.11 -13.00
C GLU A 457 -21.87 25.36 -12.41
N PHE A 458 -20.70 25.48 -13.04
CA PHE A 458 -19.40 25.07 -12.51
C PHE A 458 -18.51 26.31 -12.45
N ARG A 459 -18.17 26.81 -11.25
CA ARG A 459 -17.49 28.12 -11.16
C ARG A 459 -16.11 28.10 -11.81
N PHE A 460 -15.79 29.16 -12.55
CA PHE A 460 -14.48 29.33 -13.19
C PHE A 460 -13.31 29.27 -12.20
N LYS A 461 -13.52 29.68 -10.94
CA LYS A 461 -12.51 29.61 -9.87
C LYS A 461 -12.06 28.17 -9.55
N ASN A 462 -12.88 27.17 -9.87
CA ASN A 462 -12.62 25.76 -9.62
C ASN A 462 -11.80 25.12 -10.75
N ILE A 463 -11.34 25.90 -11.73
CA ILE A 463 -10.53 25.46 -12.86
C ILE A 463 -9.10 25.96 -12.65
N ASP A 464 -8.13 25.04 -12.55
CA ASP A 464 -6.72 25.42 -12.45
C ASP A 464 -6.22 26.00 -13.79
N THR A 465 -6.19 27.32 -13.85
CA THR A 465 -5.67 28.13 -14.96
C THR A 465 -4.40 28.88 -14.56
N SER A 466 -3.66 28.39 -13.55
CA SER A 466 -2.46 29.06 -13.02
C SER A 466 -1.29 29.13 -14.02
N LEU A 467 -1.23 28.17 -14.94
CA LEU A 467 -0.17 28.06 -15.95
C LEU A 467 -0.53 28.70 -17.30
N VAL A 468 -1.77 29.17 -17.47
CA VAL A 468 -2.24 29.76 -18.73
C VAL A 468 -1.54 31.08 -18.99
N LYS A 469 -0.94 31.24 -20.18
CA LYS A 469 -0.29 32.49 -20.59
C LYS A 469 -1.07 33.17 -21.70
N PRO A 470 -1.26 34.51 -21.69
CA PRO A 470 -1.91 35.21 -22.80
C PRO A 470 -1.26 34.93 -24.16
N SER A 471 0.06 34.73 -24.21
CA SER A 471 0.80 34.40 -25.44
C SER A 471 0.42 33.05 -26.07
N GLU A 472 -0.28 32.16 -25.36
CA GLU A 472 -0.75 30.87 -25.89
C GLU A 472 -2.03 31.03 -26.72
N PHE A 473 -2.75 32.15 -26.58
CA PHE A 473 -3.95 32.43 -27.36
C PHE A 473 -3.56 32.75 -28.81
N PRO A 474 -4.14 32.07 -29.82
CA PRO A 474 -3.81 32.30 -31.23
C PRO A 474 -3.95 33.76 -31.67
N ALA A 475 -4.94 34.49 -31.13
CA ALA A 475 -5.15 35.90 -31.45
C ALA A 475 -4.00 36.80 -30.97
N ILE A 476 -3.51 36.57 -29.74
CA ILE A 476 -2.36 37.31 -29.16
C ILE A 476 -1.08 36.89 -29.89
N LYS A 477 -0.88 35.58 -30.06
CA LYS A 477 0.27 35.03 -30.78
C LYS A 477 0.40 35.62 -32.18
N ALA A 478 -0.69 35.76 -32.93
CA ALA A 478 -0.65 36.35 -34.26
C ALA A 478 -0.22 37.83 -34.28
N ILE A 479 -0.57 38.60 -33.25
CA ILE A 479 -0.15 40.01 -33.13
C ILE A 479 1.33 40.08 -32.77
N LEU A 480 1.75 39.28 -31.79
CA LEU A 480 3.15 39.16 -31.40
C LEU A 480 4.01 38.70 -32.59
N ASP A 481 3.56 37.70 -33.35
CA ASP A 481 4.26 37.17 -34.52
C ASP A 481 4.41 38.16 -35.68
N ARG A 482 3.49 39.13 -35.81
CA ARG A 482 3.65 40.25 -36.75
C ARG A 482 4.72 41.23 -36.31
N GLY A 483 4.96 41.35 -35.01
CA GLY A 483 5.97 42.25 -34.44
C GLY A 483 5.73 43.73 -34.73
N GLN A 484 4.51 44.13 -35.07
CA GLN A 484 4.17 45.54 -35.35
C GLN A 484 3.84 46.26 -34.04
N PRO A 485 4.62 47.27 -33.63
CA PRO A 485 4.33 48.03 -32.42
C PRO A 485 2.94 48.67 -32.49
N GLY A 486 2.24 48.73 -31.36
CA GLY A 486 0.90 49.29 -31.27
C GLY A 486 0.11 48.81 -30.06
N ARG A 487 -1.09 49.37 -29.93
CA ARG A 487 -2.11 48.95 -28.95
C ARG A 487 -3.20 48.17 -29.68
N PHE A 488 -3.48 46.96 -29.23
CA PHE A 488 -4.41 46.04 -29.87
C PHE A 488 -5.46 45.59 -28.86
N GLU A 489 -6.73 45.81 -29.19
CA GLU A 489 -7.82 45.15 -28.49
C GLU A 489 -7.89 43.69 -28.95
N VAL A 490 -7.81 42.76 -28.00
CA VAL A 490 -7.75 41.34 -28.28
C VAL A 490 -8.96 40.64 -27.70
N GLN A 491 -9.61 39.86 -28.55
CA GLN A 491 -10.57 38.84 -28.16
C GLN A 491 -10.07 37.51 -28.72
N GLY A 492 -9.72 36.60 -27.82
CA GLY A 492 -9.10 35.33 -28.16
C GLY A 492 -9.81 34.16 -27.52
N ARG A 493 -9.63 32.98 -28.11
CA ARG A 493 -10.08 31.72 -27.54
C ARG A 493 -9.07 30.61 -27.79
N MET A 494 -9.06 29.61 -26.92
CA MET A 494 -8.27 28.40 -27.11
C MET A 494 -8.93 27.19 -26.42
N PRO A 495 -8.79 25.98 -26.99
CA PRO A 495 -9.13 24.76 -26.25
C PRO A 495 -8.18 24.61 -25.05
N PHE A 496 -8.71 24.12 -23.93
CA PHE A 496 -7.96 23.93 -22.70
C PHE A 496 -8.34 22.62 -22.02
N PRO A 497 -7.42 21.66 -21.93
CA PRO A 497 -7.61 20.48 -21.11
C PRO A 497 -7.46 20.86 -19.64
N THR A 498 -8.53 20.69 -18.86
CA THR A 498 -8.49 20.93 -17.42
C THR A 498 -7.62 19.88 -16.71
N LYS A 499 -6.97 20.25 -15.60
CA LYS A 499 -5.93 19.41 -14.95
C LYS A 499 -6.19 19.09 -13.49
N ASN A 500 -7.10 19.81 -12.83
CA ASN A 500 -7.51 19.48 -11.47
C ASN A 500 -8.66 18.48 -11.53
N TYR A 501 -8.67 17.53 -10.59
CA TYR A 501 -9.52 16.35 -10.64
C TYR A 501 -10.98 16.65 -10.98
N ASP A 502 -11.62 17.57 -10.25
CA ASP A 502 -13.03 17.89 -10.45
C ASP A 502 -13.31 18.45 -11.83
N ALA A 503 -12.49 19.40 -12.30
CA ALA A 503 -12.67 19.98 -13.62
C ALA A 503 -12.37 18.96 -14.73
N GLU A 504 -11.32 18.15 -14.58
CA GLU A 504 -10.93 17.12 -15.56
C GLU A 504 -12.04 16.08 -15.74
N HIS A 505 -12.65 15.65 -14.65
CA HIS A 505 -13.63 14.56 -14.67
C HIS A 505 -15.07 15.05 -14.83
N PHE A 506 -15.32 16.35 -14.63
CA PHE A 506 -16.64 16.95 -14.82
C PHE A 506 -16.74 17.77 -16.11
N VAL A 507 -15.91 18.80 -16.32
CA VAL A 507 -16.02 19.63 -17.54
C VAL A 507 -15.04 19.22 -18.64
N GLY A 508 -14.02 18.41 -18.32
CA GLY A 508 -13.10 17.84 -19.30
C GLY A 508 -12.33 18.91 -20.08
N ASN A 509 -12.47 18.91 -21.41
CA ASN A 509 -11.88 19.92 -22.27
C ASN A 509 -12.86 21.08 -22.42
N ILE A 510 -12.42 22.28 -22.04
CA ILE A 510 -13.22 23.50 -22.16
C ILE A 510 -12.63 24.44 -23.20
N THR A 511 -13.40 25.46 -23.60
CA THR A 511 -12.87 26.59 -24.38
C THR A 511 -12.66 27.79 -23.47
N LEU A 512 -11.41 28.21 -23.29
CA LEU A 512 -11.08 29.46 -22.61
C LEU A 512 -11.29 30.64 -23.56
N ASN A 513 -11.74 31.76 -23.00
CA ASN A 513 -11.79 33.05 -23.69
C ASN A 513 -10.95 34.10 -22.96
N ILE A 514 -10.29 34.96 -23.73
CA ILE A 514 -9.50 36.07 -23.20
C ILE A 514 -9.97 37.37 -23.88
N ASN A 515 -10.16 38.42 -23.09
CA ASN A 515 -10.48 39.75 -23.59
C ASN A 515 -9.59 40.78 -22.89
N GLY A 516 -8.95 41.65 -23.63
CA GLY A 516 -8.09 42.67 -23.03
C GLY A 516 -7.32 43.47 -24.06
N THR A 517 -6.40 44.28 -23.57
CA THR A 517 -5.52 45.07 -24.42
C THR A 517 -4.10 44.50 -24.39
N LEU A 518 -3.54 44.25 -25.58
CA LEU A 518 -2.12 44.00 -25.78
C LEU A 518 -1.44 45.29 -26.24
N VAL A 519 -0.35 45.69 -25.58
CA VAL A 519 0.54 46.77 -26.02
C VAL A 519 1.88 46.14 -26.39
N LEU A 520 2.34 46.37 -27.61
CA LEU A 520 3.67 45.98 -28.10
C LEU A 520 4.46 47.24 -28.43
N ASP A 521 5.66 47.41 -27.85
CA ASP A 521 6.52 48.55 -28.09
C ASP A 521 7.50 48.34 -29.26
N GLU A 522 8.25 49.39 -29.61
CA GLU A 522 9.26 49.35 -30.69
C GLU A 522 10.45 48.43 -30.37
N ASP A 523 10.71 48.18 -29.08
CA ASP A 523 11.78 47.29 -28.59
C ASP A 523 11.34 45.81 -28.55
N GLY A 524 10.12 45.52 -28.98
CA GLY A 524 9.54 44.18 -28.98
C GLY A 524 9.11 43.69 -27.59
N LYS A 525 9.03 44.57 -26.59
CA LYS A 525 8.41 44.25 -25.29
C LYS A 525 6.90 44.39 -25.40
N TYR A 526 6.19 43.45 -24.79
CA TYR A 526 4.75 43.48 -24.73
C TYR A 526 4.25 43.48 -23.29
N SER A 527 3.08 44.09 -23.11
CA SER A 527 2.25 43.98 -21.91
C SER A 527 0.83 43.62 -22.33
N PHE A 528 0.20 42.72 -21.59
CA PHE A 528 -1.19 42.33 -21.75
C PHE A 528 -1.91 42.59 -20.43
N ASP A 529 -3.08 43.22 -20.51
CA ASP A 529 -3.99 43.42 -19.40
C ASP A 529 -5.42 43.09 -19.84
N GLY A 530 -6.10 42.21 -19.12
CA GLY A 530 -7.43 41.74 -19.49
C GLY A 530 -8.01 40.70 -18.54
N ASP A 531 -9.04 40.02 -19.02
CA ASP A 531 -9.78 39.00 -18.29
C ASP A 531 -9.72 37.65 -19.01
N LEU A 532 -9.55 36.59 -18.21
CA LEU A 532 -9.69 35.20 -18.62
C LEU A 532 -11.02 34.64 -18.09
N GLY A 533 -11.77 33.95 -18.96
CA GLY A 533 -12.95 33.19 -18.58
C GLY A 533 -13.06 31.90 -19.39
N ALA A 534 -14.21 31.23 -19.28
CA ALA A 534 -14.56 30.07 -20.08
C ALA A 534 -15.88 30.31 -20.85
N GLU A 535 -16.06 29.61 -21.95
CA GLU A 535 -17.35 29.54 -22.63
C GLU A 535 -18.28 28.54 -21.94
N ALA A 536 -19.60 28.74 -22.07
CA ALA A 536 -20.58 27.76 -21.63
C ALA A 536 -20.45 26.47 -22.46
N ASP A 537 -20.57 25.33 -21.80
CA ASP A 537 -20.40 24.02 -22.44
C ASP A 537 -21.61 23.11 -22.18
N LYS A 538 -21.92 22.23 -23.13
CA LYS A 538 -22.99 21.25 -22.94
C LYS A 538 -22.39 20.00 -22.33
N TYR A 539 -22.71 19.74 -21.07
CA TYR A 539 -22.25 18.53 -20.40
C TYR A 539 -22.90 17.31 -21.03
N ARG A 540 -22.06 16.50 -21.66
CA ARG A 540 -22.42 15.17 -22.15
C ARG A 540 -21.57 14.19 -21.38
N PHE A 541 -22.23 13.29 -20.68
CA PHE A 541 -21.58 12.23 -19.94
C PHE A 541 -20.99 11.23 -20.95
N TYR A 542 -19.81 11.52 -21.51
CA TYR A 542 -19.12 10.64 -22.45
C TYR A 542 -18.00 9.86 -21.75
N PRO A 543 -17.77 8.60 -22.13
CA PRO A 543 -16.56 7.86 -21.77
C PRO A 543 -15.33 8.62 -22.27
N SER A 544 -14.45 9.09 -21.38
CA SER A 544 -13.13 9.57 -21.77
C SER A 544 -12.04 8.90 -20.92
N THR A 545 -10.89 8.69 -21.54
CA THR A 545 -9.84 7.75 -21.10
C THR A 545 -8.90 8.38 -20.07
N HIS A 546 -9.13 8.22 -18.77
CA HIS A 546 -8.14 8.56 -17.72
C HIS A 546 -8.18 7.53 -16.56
N ARG A 547 -7.00 7.15 -16.04
CA ARG A 547 -6.75 5.91 -15.26
C ARG A 547 -7.33 5.94 -13.82
N GLY A 548 -8.21 4.98 -13.51
CA GLY A 548 -8.63 4.56 -12.16
C GLY A 548 -9.89 3.70 -12.21
N THR A 549 -10.12 2.80 -11.24
CA THR A 549 -11.33 1.96 -11.08
C THR A 549 -12.62 2.79 -11.12
N PHE A 550 -12.58 4.01 -10.58
CA PHE A 550 -13.69 4.94 -10.56
C PHE A 550 -14.06 5.51 -11.95
N ALA A 551 -13.08 5.67 -12.87
CA ALA A 551 -13.35 6.12 -14.24
C ALA A 551 -14.10 5.04 -15.05
N GLU A 552 -13.82 3.77 -14.76
CA GLU A 552 -14.54 2.63 -15.35
C GLU A 552 -15.96 2.53 -14.81
N LEU A 553 -16.16 2.75 -13.51
CA LEU A 553 -17.48 2.81 -12.90
C LEU A 553 -18.32 3.96 -13.48
N LEU A 554 -17.80 5.19 -13.51
CA LEU A 554 -18.49 6.32 -14.14
C LEU A 554 -18.85 6.01 -15.60
N THR A 555 -17.91 5.47 -16.37
CA THR A 555 -18.13 5.04 -17.77
C THR A 555 -19.25 4.01 -17.91
N ARG A 556 -19.33 3.02 -17.00
CA ARG A 556 -20.41 2.02 -16.98
C ARG A 556 -21.74 2.66 -16.58
N LEU A 557 -21.75 3.53 -15.57
CA LEU A 557 -22.97 4.21 -15.08
C LEU A 557 -23.58 5.14 -16.14
N GLY A 558 -22.76 5.90 -16.87
CA GLY A 558 -23.22 6.80 -17.93
C GLY A 558 -23.82 6.12 -19.16
N THR A 559 -23.50 4.84 -19.38
CA THR A 559 -24.03 4.06 -20.51
C THR A 559 -25.22 3.19 -20.11
N LEU A 560 -25.37 2.88 -18.82
CA LEU A 560 -26.40 1.98 -18.30
C LEU A 560 -27.57 2.71 -17.64
N ILE A 561 -27.37 3.89 -17.05
CA ILE A 561 -28.43 4.62 -16.33
C ILE A 561 -29.13 5.59 -17.29
N PRO A 562 -30.46 5.44 -17.53
CA PRO A 562 -31.23 6.45 -18.23
C PRO A 562 -31.20 7.76 -17.43
N GLY A 563 -30.48 8.76 -17.94
CA GLY A 563 -30.44 10.10 -17.36
C GLY A 563 -30.83 11.19 -18.37
N ARG A 564 -30.95 12.41 -17.88
CA ARG A 564 -31.24 13.59 -18.71
C ARG A 564 -29.97 14.41 -18.89
N GLU A 565 -29.53 14.56 -20.14
CA GLU A 565 -28.45 15.51 -20.46
C GLU A 565 -28.82 16.93 -20.00
N TYR A 566 -27.82 17.70 -19.57
CA TYR A 566 -28.01 19.09 -19.15
C TYR A 566 -26.84 19.97 -19.60
N THR A 567 -27.01 21.29 -19.48
CA THR A 567 -25.98 22.27 -19.87
C THR A 567 -25.18 22.70 -18.63
N VAL A 568 -23.86 22.83 -18.76
CA VAL A 568 -22.99 23.36 -17.71
C VAL A 568 -22.46 24.72 -18.15
N VAL A 569 -22.92 25.78 -17.50
CA VAL A 569 -22.31 27.09 -17.67
C VAL A 569 -21.11 27.21 -16.75
N VAL A 570 -20.02 27.82 -17.23
CA VAL A 570 -18.83 28.09 -16.41
C VAL A 570 -18.74 29.58 -16.13
N PRO A 571 -19.55 30.11 -15.19
CA PRO A 571 -19.58 31.54 -14.92
C PRO A 571 -18.34 31.96 -14.14
N GLY A 572 -17.93 33.21 -14.38
CA GLY A 572 -16.81 33.84 -13.72
C GLY A 572 -15.68 34.21 -14.68
N ARG A 573 -14.90 35.19 -14.25
CA ARG A 573 -13.70 35.66 -14.92
C ARG A 573 -12.64 35.95 -13.86
N LYS A 574 -11.37 35.90 -14.26
CA LYS A 574 -10.26 36.41 -13.46
C LYS A 574 -9.44 37.38 -14.28
N ALA A 575 -8.91 38.42 -13.64
CA ALA A 575 -7.92 39.29 -14.25
C ALA A 575 -6.66 38.48 -14.61
N ILE A 576 -6.07 38.77 -15.76
CA ILE A 576 -4.82 38.18 -16.21
C ILE A 576 -3.94 39.28 -16.81
N THR A 577 -2.73 39.40 -16.27
CA THR A 577 -1.71 40.31 -16.75
C THR A 577 -0.47 39.53 -17.17
N SER A 578 0.21 39.98 -18.22
CA SER A 578 1.46 39.36 -18.67
C SER A 578 2.35 40.38 -19.32
N ASP A 579 3.62 40.36 -18.95
CA ASP A 579 4.67 41.16 -19.59
C ASP A 579 5.74 40.22 -20.16
N GLY A 580 6.38 40.63 -21.25
CA GLY A 580 7.46 39.86 -21.82
C GLY A 580 8.16 40.57 -22.96
N LYS A 581 9.14 39.90 -23.55
CA LYS A 581 9.82 40.34 -24.77
C LYS A 581 9.56 39.29 -25.84
N TYR A 582 9.06 39.73 -26.99
CA TYR A 582 8.76 38.84 -28.11
C TYR A 582 10.00 38.50 -28.94
N ARG A 583 11.05 39.35 -28.91
CA ARG A 583 12.36 39.10 -29.54
C ARG A 583 13.49 39.57 -28.64
N ASP A 584 14.52 38.75 -28.48
CA ASP A 584 15.79 39.19 -27.88
C ASP A 584 16.50 40.23 -28.75
#